data_AF-B8DLG7-F1
#
_entry.id   AF-B8DLG7-F1
#
_cell.length_a   1.000
_cell.length_b   1.000
_cell.length_c   1.000
_cell.angle_alpha   90.00
_cell.angle_beta   90.00
_cell.angle_gamma   90.00
#
_symmetry.space_group_name_H-M   'P 1'
#
loop_
_entity.id
_entity.type
_entity.pdbx_description
1 polymer ?
#
loop_
_entity_poly.entity_id
_entity_poly.type
_entity_poly.pdbx_seq_one_letter_code
_entity_poly.pdbx_strand_id
1 'polypeptide(L)' 'MSERTQYMGQRVELRQQRQRVALDCEALRDRLRLALPLAEEVSAIDREVVVNAAMALHERLGELQGIDRKLAILNRELGD' A
#
# COMPACT_ATOMS: atom_id res chain seq x y z
N MET A 1 11.91 -14.63 -26.47
CA MET A 1 12.27 -13.43 -25.68
C MET A 1 13.19 -13.87 -24.55
N SER A 2 14.21 -13.10 -24.21
CA SER A 2 15.10 -13.44 -23.10
C SER A 2 14.34 -13.30 -21.78
N GLU A 3 14.55 -14.23 -20.85
CA GLU A 3 14.01 -14.22 -19.49
C GLU A 3 14.31 -12.89 -18.77
N ARG A 4 15.47 -12.30 -19.04
CA ARG A 4 15.84 -10.97 -18.54
C ARG A 4 14.88 -9.86 -19.00
N THR A 5 14.46 -9.88 -20.27
CA THR A 5 13.50 -8.89 -20.81
C THR A 5 12.13 -9.04 -20.15
N GLN A 6 11.71 -10.26 -19.86
CA GLN A 6 10.46 -10.54 -19.16
C GLN A 6 10.49 -10.03 -17.71
N TYR A 7 11.57 -10.30 -16.97
CA TYR A 7 11.75 -9.78 -15.61
C TYR A 7 11.82 -8.25 -15.56
N MET A 8 12.42 -7.60 -16.56
CA MET A 8 12.39 -6.15 -16.67
C MET A 8 10.97 -5.60 -16.87
N GLY A 9 10.16 -6.23 -17.73
CA GLY A 9 8.77 -5.86 -17.94
C GLY A 9 7.94 -6.00 -16.66
N GLN A 10 8.01 -7.16 -16.02
CA GLN A 10 7.31 -7.44 -14.76
C GLN A 10 7.70 -6.46 -13.65
N ARG A 11 8.98 -6.07 -13.59
CA ARG A 11 9.45 -5.08 -12.62
C ARG A 11 8.85 -3.70 -12.84
N VAL A 12 8.71 -3.27 -14.09
CA VAL A 12 8.08 -1.97 -14.42
C VAL A 12 6.61 -1.97 -13.99
N GLU A 13 5.88 -3.05 -14.32
CA GLU A 13 4.48 -3.22 -13.91
C GLU A 13 4.32 -3.19 -12.38
N LEU A 14 5.15 -3.95 -11.67
CA LEU A 14 5.12 -3.97 -10.20
C LEU A 14 5.47 -2.62 -9.59
N ARG A 15 6.38 -1.83 -10.18
CA ARG A 15 6.68 -0.46 -9.71
C ARG A 15 5.48 0.47 -9.89
N GLN A 16 4.77 0.38 -11.02
CA GLN A 16 3.54 1.15 -11.23
C GLN A 16 2.44 0.75 -10.25
N GLN A 17 2.25 -0.56 -10.04
CA GLN A 17 1.29 -1.06 -9.05
C GLN A 17 1.66 -0.59 -7.63
N ARG A 18 2.94 -0.69 -7.26
CA ARG A 18 3.46 -0.21 -5.97
C ARG A 18 3.12 1.26 -5.76
N GLN A 19 3.36 2.10 -6.76
CA GLN A 19 3.09 3.54 -6.67
C GLN A 19 1.61 3.81 -6.42
N ARG A 20 0.72 3.13 -7.14
CA ARG A 20 -0.74 3.27 -6.94
C ARG A 20 -1.16 2.85 -5.53
N VAL A 21 -0.72 1.68 -5.09
CA VAL A 21 -1.08 1.16 -3.75
C VAL A 21 -0.50 2.05 -2.64
N ALA A 22 0.68 2.64 -2.83
CA ALA A 22 1.25 3.58 -1.87
C ALA A 22 0.38 4.83 -1.71
N LEU A 23 -0.14 5.39 -2.81
CA LEU A 23 -1.07 6.52 -2.78
C LEU A 23 -2.38 6.14 -2.07
N ASP A 24 -2.90 4.93 -2.30
CA ASP A 24 -4.10 4.44 -1.60
C ASP A 24 -3.85 4.34 -0.08
N CYS A 25 -2.69 3.83 0.33
CA CYS A 25 -2.28 3.77 1.74
C CYS A 25 -2.19 5.17 2.37
N GLU A 26 -1.65 6.16 1.66
CA GLU A 26 -1.57 7.54 2.13
C GLU A 26 -2.96 8.14 2.33
N ALA A 27 -3.86 7.96 1.36
CA ALA A 27 -5.24 8.44 1.45
C ALA A 27 -6.01 7.79 2.61
N LEU A 28 -5.82 6.47 2.82
CA LEU A 28 -6.46 5.74 3.92
C LEU A 28 -5.91 6.17 5.29
N ARG A 29 -4.59 6.40 5.40
CA ARG A 29 -3.98 6.96 6.61
C ARG A 29 -4.58 8.33 6.93
N ASP A 30 -4.71 9.20 5.93
CA ASP A 30 -5.22 10.55 6.15
C ASP A 30 -6.71 10.54 6.49
N ARG A 31 -7.49 9.64 5.90
CA ARG A 31 -8.88 9.38 6.30
C ARG A 31 -8.98 8.92 7.76
N LEU A 32 -8.10 8.02 8.21
CA LEU A 32 -8.09 7.54 9.59
C LEU A 32 -7.72 8.65 10.58
N ARG A 33 -6.79 9.54 10.21
CA ARG A 33 -6.46 10.74 11.01
C ARG A 33 -7.64 11.69 11.13
N LEU A 34 -8.37 11.92 10.04
CA LEU A 34 -9.57 12.76 10.06
C LEU A 34 -10.69 12.15 10.92
N ALA A 35 -10.80 10.82 10.95
CA ALA A 35 -11.78 10.10 11.77
C ALA A 35 -11.41 10.02 13.26
N LEU A 36 -10.17 10.38 13.63
CA LEU A 36 -9.67 10.41 15.01
C LEU A 36 -9.16 11.82 15.37
N PRO A 37 -10.07 12.81 15.49
CA PRO A 37 -9.70 14.18 15.84
C PRO A 37 -9.10 14.27 17.25
N LEU A 38 -7.98 15.01 17.38
CA LEU A 38 -7.20 15.11 18.63
C LEU A 38 -7.89 15.90 19.74
N ALA A 39 -8.83 16.79 19.39
CA ALA A 39 -9.41 17.78 20.29
C ALA A 39 -10.91 17.56 20.56
N GLU A 40 -11.51 16.52 19.99
CA GLU A 40 -12.92 16.20 20.21
C GLU A 40 -13.10 15.20 21.35
N GLU A 41 -14.31 15.14 21.88
CA GLU A 41 -14.68 14.15 22.89
C GLU A 41 -14.72 12.74 22.30
N VAL A 42 -14.49 11.72 23.14
CA VAL A 42 -14.55 10.31 22.73
C VAL A 42 -15.91 9.92 22.13
N SER A 43 -16.98 10.59 22.56
CA SER A 43 -18.34 10.42 22.07
C SER A 43 -18.52 10.82 20.61
N ALA A 44 -17.65 11.69 20.07
CA ALA A 44 -17.69 12.16 18.69
C ALA A 44 -17.02 11.18 17.71
N ILE A 45 -16.32 10.15 18.21
CA ILE A 45 -15.63 9.17 17.37
C ILE A 45 -16.66 8.30 16.63
N ASP A 46 -16.66 8.41 15.31
CA ASP A 46 -17.38 7.49 14.43
C ASP A 46 -16.64 6.15 14.35
N ARG A 47 -17.08 5.21 15.20
CA ARG A 47 -16.51 3.86 15.30
C ARG A 47 -16.51 3.12 13.96
N GLU A 48 -17.56 3.26 13.17
CA GLU A 48 -17.69 2.54 11.90
C GLU A 48 -16.69 3.08 10.88
N VAL A 49 -16.57 4.41 10.77
CA VAL A 49 -15.58 5.03 9.88
C VAL A 49 -14.16 4.66 10.27
N VAL A 50 -13.83 4.67 11.56
CA VAL A 50 -12.49 4.29 12.04
C VAL A 50 -12.17 2.84 11.72
N VAL A 51 -13.07 1.91 12.04
CA VAL A 51 -12.85 0.47 11.79
C VAL A 51 -12.72 0.20 10.30
N ASN A 52 -13.61 0.75 9.47
CA ASN A 52 -13.58 0.54 8.02
C ASN A 52 -12.29 1.11 7.40
N ALA A 53 -11.86 2.31 7.80
CA ALA A 53 -10.61 2.90 7.32
C ALA A 53 -9.39 2.09 7.78
N ALA A 54 -9.38 1.61 9.02
CA ALA A 54 -8.28 0.83 9.58
C ALA A 54 -8.13 -0.53 8.88
N MET A 55 -9.25 -1.24 8.64
CA MET A 55 -9.25 -2.52 7.92
C MET A 55 -8.77 -2.35 6.49
N ALA A 56 -9.31 -1.36 5.77
CA ALA A 56 -8.87 -1.08 4.41
C ALA A 56 -7.38 -0.72 4.35
N LEU A 57 -6.88 0.07 5.31
CA LEU A 57 -5.45 0.41 5.39
C LEU A 57 -4.60 -0.84 5.66
N HIS A 58 -5.02 -1.72 6.56
CA HIS A 58 -4.33 -2.96 6.87
C HIS A 58 -4.16 -3.84 5.62
N GLU A 59 -5.24 -4.04 4.85
CA GLU A 59 -5.22 -4.81 3.62
C GLU A 59 -4.26 -4.21 2.57
N ARG A 60 -4.33 -2.89 2.36
CA ARG A 60 -3.48 -2.20 1.38
C ARG A 60 -2.00 -2.19 1.77
N LEU A 61 -1.70 -2.06 3.06
CA LEU A 61 -0.33 -2.23 3.56
C LEU A 61 0.19 -3.65 3.34
N GLY A 62 -0.66 -4.67 3.51
CA GLY A 62 -0.33 -6.06 3.20
C GLY A 62 -0.02 -6.25 1.71
N GLU A 63 -0.84 -5.68 0.82
CA GLU A 63 -0.59 -5.70 -0.62
C GLU A 63 0.74 -5.00 -0.97
N LEU A 64 0.99 -3.80 -0.41
CA LEU A 64 2.20 -3.04 -0.64
C LEU A 64 3.45 -3.83 -0.24
N GLN A 65 3.42 -4.47 0.94
CA GLN A 65 4.51 -5.35 1.39
C GLN A 65 4.70 -6.55 0.46
N GLY A 66 3.62 -7.14 -0.04
CA GLY A 66 3.67 -8.21 -1.03
C GLY A 66 4.35 -7.80 -2.32
N ILE A 67 4.05 -6.59 -2.82
CA ILE A 67 4.70 -6.01 -4.01
C ILE A 67 6.18 -5.74 -3.76
N ASP A 68 6.52 -5.17 -2.60
CA ASP A 68 7.91 -4.89 -2.21
C ASP A 68 8.76 -6.17 -2.20
N ARG A 69 8.22 -7.28 -1.67
CA ARG A 69 8.88 -8.60 -1.70
C ARG A 69 9.10 -9.10 -3.13
N LYS A 70 8.09 -8.99 -4.00
CA LYS A 70 8.20 -9.40 -5.42
C LYS A 70 9.25 -8.58 -6.16
N LEU A 71 9.29 -7.27 -5.93
CA LEU A 71 10.30 -6.37 -6.50
C LEU A 71 11.71 -6.72 -6.02
N ALA A 72 11.88 -7.04 -4.73
CA ALA A 72 13.16 -7.46 -4.19
C ALA A 72 13.68 -8.76 -4.84
N ILE A 73 12.80 -9.73 -5.07
CA ILE A 73 13.14 -10.96 -5.81
C ILE A 73 13.59 -10.62 -7.24
N LEU A 74 12.81 -9.81 -7.97
CA LEU A 74 13.17 -9.45 -9.35
C LEU A 74 14.47 -8.64 -9.45
N ASN A 75 14.75 -7.76 -8.51
CA ASN A 75 16.02 -7.03 -8.48
C ASN A 75 17.19 -8.02 -8.32
N ARG A 76 17.08 -9.00 -7.41
CA ARG A 76 18.06 -10.07 -7.24
C ARG A 76 18.28 -10.88 -8.53
N GLU A 77 17.21 -11.27 -9.22
CA GLU A 77 17.30 -12.02 -10.49
C GLU A 77 17.91 -11.18 -11.62
N LEU A 78 17.73 -9.86 -11.59
CA LEU A 78 18.30 -8.94 -12.58
C LEU A 78 19.74 -8.51 -12.26
N GLY A 79 20.22 -8.78 -11.05
CA GLY A 79 21.53 -8.36 -10.55
C GLY A 79 21.59 -6.92 -10.06
N ASP A 80 20.43 -6.33 -9.71
CA ASP A 80 20.28 -4.97 -9.17
C ASP A 80 20.06 -4.97 -7.65
#